data_AF-A0A9X8VHU8-F1
#
_entry.id   AF-A0A9X8VHU8-F1
#
_cell.length_a   1.000
_cell.length_b   1.000
_cell.length_c   1.000
_cell.angle_alpha   90.00
_cell.angle_beta   90.00
_cell.angle_gamma   90.00
#
_symmetry.space_group_name_H-M   'P 1'
#
loop_
_entity.id
_entity.type
_entity.pdbx_description
1 polymer ?
#
loop_
_entity_poly.entity_id
_entity_poly.type
_entity_poly.pdbx_seq_one_letter_code
_entity_poly.pdbx_strand_id
1 'polypeptide(L)' 'IGIGGVEGDVRRINVRATEIQLSDRSTMIVPNSQLISQNVRNATMGNAQGVVTIALTFPTSIDPEQVRNIL' A
#
# COMPACT_ATOMS: atom_id res chain seq x y z
N ILE A 1 6.66 1.73 -0.28
CA ILE A 1 6.78 1.99 1.17
C ILE A 1 5.67 2.95 1.58
N GLY A 2 5.03 2.72 2.73
CA GLY A 2 3.96 3.57 3.26
C GLY A 2 4.33 4.17 4.62
N ILE A 3 4.25 5.50 4.76
CA ILE A 3 4.47 6.26 6.01
C ILE A 3 3.41 7.34 6.15
N GLY A 4 2.80 7.44 7.33
CA GLY A 4 1.88 8.54 7.64
C GLY A 4 0.67 8.63 6.69
N GLY A 5 0.26 7.52 6.08
CA GLY A 5 -0.82 7.47 5.10
C GLY A 5 -0.42 7.76 3.65
N VAL A 6 0.87 8.04 3.38
CA VAL A 6 1.39 8.25 2.02
C VAL A 6 2.18 7.02 1.59
N GLU A 7 1.86 6.50 0.40
CA GLU A 7 2.58 5.40 -0.24
C GLU A 7 3.39 5.87 -1.45
N GLY A 8 4.60 5.36 -1.60
CA GLY A 8 5.47 5.66 -2.73
C GLY A 8 6.65 4.70 -2.84
N ASP A 9 7.47 4.90 -3.87
CA ASP A 9 8.67 4.08 -4.11
C ASP A 9 9.93 4.81 -3.64
N VAL A 10 10.87 4.09 -3.03
CA VAL A 10 12.10 4.70 -2.53
C VAL A 10 13.05 4.91 -3.70
N ARG A 11 13.38 6.18 -3.99
CA ARG A 11 14.34 6.53 -5.04
C ARG A 11 15.77 6.51 -4.54
N ARG A 12 16.01 7.12 -3.38
CA ARG A 12 17.35 7.27 -2.82
C ARG A 12 17.30 7.43 -1.30
N ILE A 13 18.27 6.84 -0.62
CA ILE A 13 18.50 7.04 0.82
C ILE A 13 19.78 7.85 0.98
N ASN A 14 19.69 8.98 1.66
CA ASN A 14 20.83 9.84 2.01
C ASN A 14 21.07 9.79 3.52
N VAL A 15 22.16 10.42 3.99
CA VAL A 15 22.58 10.40 5.40
C VAL A 15 21.48 10.90 6.36
N ARG A 16 20.73 11.94 5.96
CA ARG A 16 19.71 12.58 6.83
C ARG A 16 18.27 12.37 6.37
N ALA A 17 18.05 12.03 5.11
CA ALA A 17 16.72 11.93 4.54
C ALA A 17 16.63 10.85 3.45
N THR A 18 15.41 10.37 3.23
CA THR A 18 15.06 9.43 2.16
C THR A 18 14.13 10.12 1.18
N GLU A 19 14.41 9.97 -0.11
CA GLU A 19 13.59 10.47 -1.22
C GLU A 19 12.63 9.37 -1.68
N ILE A 20 11.34 9.67 -1.63
CA ILE A 20 10.25 8.77 -1.99
C ILE A 20 9.49 9.38 -3.17
N GLN A 21 9.37 8.65 -4.26
CA GLN A 21 8.54 9.03 -5.40
C GLN A 21 7.10 8.62 -5.15
N LEU A 22 6.18 9.58 -5.23
CA LEU A 22 4.75 9.32 -5.15
C LEU A 22 4.18 8.93 -6.52
N SER A 23 2.93 8.45 -6.52
CA SER A 23 2.23 7.99 -7.73
C SER A 23 2.03 9.09 -8.77
N ASP A 24 1.94 10.35 -8.34
CA ASP A 24 1.82 11.54 -9.19
C ASP A 24 3.17 12.07 -9.72
N ARG A 25 4.27 11.31 -9.51
CA ARG A 25 5.65 11.69 -9.84
C ARG A 25 6.21 12.88 -9.05
N SER A 26 5.57 13.29 -7.97
CA SER A 26 6.19 14.20 -6.99
C SER A 26 7.19 13.46 -6.09
N THR A 27 8.15 14.21 -5.55
CA THR A 27 9.18 13.67 -4.64
C THR A 27 8.90 14.13 -3.22
N MET A 28 8.67 13.17 -2.32
CA MET A 28 8.56 13.39 -0.90
C MET A 28 9.92 13.14 -0.23
N ILE A 29 10.41 14.11 0.55
CA ILE A 29 11.64 13.99 1.33
C ILE A 29 11.27 13.71 2.78
N VAL A 30 11.69 12.55 3.30
CA VAL A 30 11.38 12.11 4.66
C VAL A 30 12.64 12.06 5.51
N PRO A 31 12.71 12.73 6.67
CA PRO A 31 13.84 12.58 7.59
C PRO A 31 14.00 11.13 8.04
N ASN A 32 15.22 10.62 8.09
CA ASN A 32 15.47 9.22 8.48
C ASN A 32 14.99 8.92 9.91
N SER A 33 15.04 9.91 10.81
CA SER A 33 14.49 9.78 12.16
C SER A 33 12.99 9.48 12.16
N GLN A 34 12.24 9.95 11.15
CA GLN A 34 10.81 9.69 11.03
C GLN A 34 10.54 8.25 10.57
N LEU A 35 11.36 7.72 9.66
CA LEU A 35 11.34 6.31 9.26
C LEU A 35 11.63 5.36 10.43
N ILE A 36 12.48 5.78 11.37
CA ILE A 36 12.84 4.97 12.55
C ILE A 36 11.75 5.04 13.64
N SER A 37 11.14 6.21 13.81
CA SER A 37 10.23 6.49 14.93
C SER A 37 8.76 6.19 14.64
N GLN A 38 8.37 6.02 13.38
CA GLN A 38 6.99 5.78 12.98
C GLN A 38 6.79 4.38 12.40
N ASN A 39 5.55 3.91 12.44
CA ASN A 39 5.18 2.66 11.78
C ASN A 39 5.36 2.79 10.26
N VAL A 40 6.13 1.87 9.68
CA VAL A 40 6.42 1.81 8.25
C VAL A 40 5.80 0.56 7.65
N ARG A 41 5.04 0.72 6.56
CA ARG A 41 4.53 -0.41 5.77
C ARG A 41 5.48 -0.73 4.62
N ASN A 42 6.06 -1.93 4.63
CA ASN A 42 6.78 -2.46 3.47
C ASN A 42 5.86 -3.37 2.64
N ALA A 43 5.40 -2.86 1.50
CA ALA A 43 4.51 -3.58 0.60
C ALA A 43 5.22 -4.65 -0.26
N THR A 44 6.55 -4.62 -0.36
CA THR A 44 7.33 -5.49 -1.27
C THR A 44 8.21 -6.52 -0.56
N MET A 45 8.20 -6.58 0.79
CA MET A 45 9.12 -7.42 1.59
C MET A 45 8.96 -8.95 1.38
N GLY A 46 7.75 -9.43 1.09
CA GLY A 46 7.44 -10.86 1.01
C GLY A 46 7.21 -11.34 -0.41
N ASN A 47 6.16 -10.83 -1.06
CA ASN A 47 5.83 -11.05 -2.46
C ASN A 47 5.11 -9.78 -2.96
N ALA A 48 5.40 -9.35 -4.19
CA ALA A 48 4.70 -8.20 -4.81
C ALA A 48 3.25 -8.52 -5.22
N GLN A 49 2.68 -9.64 -4.73
CA GLN A 49 1.27 -9.96 -4.92
C GLN A 49 0.45 -9.12 -3.94
N GLY A 50 -0.11 -8.03 -4.45
CA GLY A 50 -1.10 -7.25 -3.72
C GLY A 50 -2.40 -8.04 -3.56
N VAL A 51 -2.97 -8.01 -2.35
CA VAL A 51 -4.34 -8.50 -2.14
C VAL A 51 -5.29 -7.38 -2.53
N VAL A 52 -6.14 -7.64 -3.51
CA VAL A 52 -7.25 -6.74 -3.88
C VAL A 52 -8.53 -7.30 -3.29
N THR A 53 -9.15 -6.55 -2.38
CA THR A 53 -10.46 -6.89 -1.82
C THR A 53 -11.55 -6.19 -2.63
N ILE A 54 -12.45 -6.95 -3.23
CA ILE A 54 -13.61 -6.42 -3.94
C ILE A 54 -14.85 -6.66 -3.07
N ALA A 55 -15.49 -5.59 -2.63
CA ALA A 55 -16.76 -5.69 -1.90
C ALA A 55 -17.91 -5.76 -2.92
N LEU A 56 -18.50 -6.94 -3.07
CA LEU A 56 -19.68 -7.16 -3.90
C LEU A 56 -20.93 -7.14 -3.00
N THR A 57 -21.92 -6.32 -3.36
CA THR A 57 -23.20 -6.26 -2.64
C THR A 57 -24.24 -7.03 -3.41
N PHE A 58 -24.88 -8.00 -2.76
CA PHE A 58 -25.93 -8.83 -3.37
C PHE A 58 -27.26 -8.65 -2.62
N PRO A 59 -28.40 -8.72 -3.33
CA PRO A 59 -29.72 -8.86 -2.71
C PRO A 59 -29.80 -10.11 -1.82
N THR A 60 -30.52 -10.03 -0.69
CA THR A 60 -30.71 -11.15 0.25
C THR A 60 -31.50 -12.32 -0.35
N SER A 61 -32.11 -12.13 -1.51
CA SER A 61 -32.88 -13.15 -2.24
C SER A 61 -32.02 -14.08 -3.10
N ILE A 62 -30.71 -13.82 -3.24
CA ILE A 62 -29.80 -14.61 -4.05
C ILE A 62 -29.06 -15.63 -3.17
N ASP A 63 -28.93 -16.87 -3.66
CA ASP A 63 -28.17 -17.93 -3.01
C ASP A 63 -26.65 -17.61 -3.03
N PRO A 64 -26.00 -17.48 -1.86
CA PRO A 64 -24.56 -17.22 -1.75
C PRO A 64 -23.70 -18.30 -2.43
N GLU A 65 -24.13 -19.57 -2.41
CA GLU A 65 -23.38 -20.67 -3.01
C GLU A 65 -23.38 -20.58 -4.55
N GLN A 66 -24.50 -20.15 -5.13
CA GLN A 66 -24.59 -19.93 -6.57
C GLN A 66 -23.66 -18.79 -7.03
N VAL A 67 -23.57 -17.71 -6.25
CA VAL A 67 -22.66 -16.58 -6.54
C VAL A 67 -21.20 -17.01 -6.45
N ARG A 68 -20.84 -17.78 -5.41
CA ARG A 68 -19.47 -18.30 -5.24
C ARG A 68 -19.02 -19.18 -6.40
N ASN A 69 -19.93 -19.96 -6.99
CA ASN A 69 -19.60 -20.85 -8.11
C ASN A 69 -19.39 -20.11 -9.45
N ILE A 70 -19.84 -18.86 -9.57
CA ILE A 70 -19.73 -18.05 -10.80
C ILE A 70 -18.50 -17.12 -10.76
N LEU A 71 -18.02 -16.77 -9.56
CA LEU A 71 -16.84 -15.93 -9.33
C LEU A 71 -15.53 -16.74 -9.40
#